data_AF-O25397-F1
#
_entry.id   AF-O25397-F1
#
_cell.length_a   1.000
_cell.length_b   1.000
_cell.length_c   1.000
_cell.angle_alpha   90.00
_cell.angle_beta   90.00
_cell.angle_gamma   90.00
#
_symmetry.space_group_name_H-M   'P 1'
#
loop_
_entity.id
_entity.type
_entity.pdbx_description
1 polymer ?
#
loop_
_entity_poly.entity_id
_entity_poly.type
_entity_poly.pdbx_seq_one_letter_code
_entity_poly.pdbx_strand_id
1 'polypeptide(L)'
;MLCVFDIETIPNISLCKEHFQLEENDALKICEWSFEKQKEKSGSEFLPLYLHEIISIAAVIGDDYGQFIKVGNFGQKHENKEDFTSEKELLEDFFKYFNEKQPRLISFNGRGFDMPLLTLKALKYNLTLDAFYNQENKWENYRARYSEQFHLDLMDSLSHYGSVRG
;
A
#
# COMPACT_ATOMS: atom_id res chain seq x y z
N MET A 1 -7.84 -2.50 -18.51
CA MET A 1 -6.55 -1.83 -18.23
C MET A 1 -5.93 -2.42 -16.98
N LEU A 2 -4.61 -2.59 -16.97
CA LEU A 2 -3.83 -3.14 -15.86
C LEU A 2 -3.08 -2.04 -15.12
N CYS A 3 -2.97 -2.18 -13.80
CA CYS A 3 -2.14 -1.35 -12.93
C CYS A 3 -1.28 -2.27 -12.05
N VAL A 4 -0.04 -2.52 -12.48
CA VAL A 4 0.96 -3.20 -11.67
C VAL A 4 1.54 -2.18 -10.71
N PHE A 5 1.39 -2.36 -9.42
CA PHE A 5 1.77 -1.35 -8.43
C PHE A 5 2.47 -1.96 -7.22
N ASP A 6 3.22 -1.11 -6.53
CA ASP A 6 3.93 -1.39 -5.28
C ASP A 6 4.05 -0.11 -4.46
N ILE A 7 4.06 -0.23 -3.13
CA ILE A 7 4.24 0.91 -2.22
C ILE A 7 5.51 0.78 -1.39
N GLU A 8 6.16 1.92 -1.15
CA GLU A 8 7.30 2.00 -0.25
C GLU A 8 6.95 2.78 1.00
N THR A 9 7.47 2.32 2.14
CA THR A 9 7.12 2.88 3.44
C THR A 9 8.33 3.08 4.34
N ILE A 10 8.21 4.03 5.26
CA ILE A 10 9.13 4.23 6.38
C ILE A 10 8.35 4.17 7.70
N PRO A 11 9.02 3.95 8.84
CA PRO A 11 8.37 4.12 10.14
C PRO A 11 7.90 5.55 10.34
N ASN A 12 6.66 5.74 10.76
CA ASN A 12 6.16 7.03 11.21
C ASN A 12 6.72 7.31 12.60
N ILE A 13 7.67 8.25 12.69
CA ILE A 13 8.43 8.56 13.90
C ILE A 13 7.52 8.89 15.09
N SER A 14 6.53 9.76 14.87
CA SER A 14 5.61 10.20 15.93
C SER A 14 4.78 9.05 16.48
N LEU A 15 4.19 8.24 15.59
CA LEU A 15 3.39 7.08 16.01
C LEU A 15 4.24 5.98 16.64
N CYS A 16 5.46 5.77 16.15
CA CYS A 16 6.40 4.82 16.74
C CYS A 16 6.79 5.23 18.17
N LYS A 17 7.12 6.51 18.35
CA LYS A 17 7.44 7.09 19.66
C LYS A 17 6.28 6.94 20.64
N GLU A 18 5.06 7.25 20.21
CA GLU A 18 3.85 7.08 21.02
C GLU A 18 3.59 5.61 21.36
N HIS A 19 3.62 4.72 20.36
CA HIS A 19 3.28 3.31 20.54
C HIS A 19 4.23 2.59 21.50
N PHE A 20 5.54 2.83 21.34
CA PHE A 20 6.58 2.18 22.13
C PHE A 20 7.00 2.97 23.37
N GLN A 21 6.36 4.11 23.64
CA GLN A 21 6.62 4.98 24.79
C GLN A 21 8.10 5.38 24.89
N LEU A 22 8.67 5.81 23.77
CA LEU A 22 10.09 6.18 23.67
C LEU A 22 10.29 7.64 24.10
N GLU A 23 11.32 7.92 24.89
CA GLU A 23 11.68 9.31 25.27
C GLU A 23 12.72 9.95 24.34
N GLU A 24 13.33 9.17 23.43
CA GLU A 24 14.32 9.64 22.46
C GLU A 24 13.71 10.62 21.44
N ASN A 25 14.53 11.53 20.92
CA ASN A 25 14.14 12.56 19.94
C ASN A 25 14.85 12.40 18.59
N ASP A 26 15.95 11.65 18.54
CA ASP A 26 16.60 11.32 17.27
C ASP A 26 15.74 10.34 16.46
N ALA A 27 15.38 10.73 15.23
CA ALA A 27 14.49 9.94 14.38
C ALA A 27 15.05 8.56 14.03
N LEU A 28 16.36 8.46 13.78
CA LEU A 28 16.98 7.19 13.41
C LEU A 28 16.95 6.22 14.59
N LYS A 29 17.30 6.68 15.79
CA LYS A 29 17.21 5.86 17.00
C LYS A 29 15.77 5.46 17.35
N ILE A 30 14.80 6.34 17.13
CA ILE A 30 13.38 5.99 17.30
C ILE A 30 13.01 4.81 16.40
N CYS A 31 13.43 4.81 15.13
CA CYS A 31 13.22 3.68 14.23
C CYS A 31 13.91 2.40 14.74
N GLU A 32 15.19 2.48 15.07
CA GLU A 32 16.00 1.35 15.56
C GLU A 32 15.34 0.69 16.79
N TRP A 33 15.01 1.49 17.81
CA TRP A 33 14.39 1.00 19.03
C TRP A 33 12.98 0.47 18.81
N SER A 34 12.25 1.01 17.83
CA SER A 34 10.92 0.50 17.46
C SER A 34 11.00 -0.89 16.86
N PHE A 35 11.97 -1.14 15.97
CA PHE A 35 12.21 -2.48 15.42
C PHE A 35 12.64 -3.47 16.50
N GLU A 36 13.54 -3.08 17.41
CA GLU A 36 13.99 -3.91 18.53
C GLU A 36 12.81 -4.30 19.44
N LYS A 37 12.00 -3.33 19.87
CA LYS A 37 10.82 -3.60 20.72
C LYS A 37 9.76 -4.42 20.01
N GLN A 38 9.55 -4.20 18.71
CA GLN A 38 8.63 -5.00 17.92
C GLN A 38 9.09 -6.47 17.81
N LYS A 39 10.40 -6.68 17.64
CA LYS A 39 11.02 -8.01 17.61
C LYS A 39 10.93 -8.71 18.95
N GLU A 40 11.19 -8.01 20.04
CA GLU A 40 11.02 -8.54 21.41
C GLU A 40 9.57 -8.99 21.65
N LYS A 41 8.60 -8.18 21.21
CA LYS A 41 7.17 -8.44 21.42
C LYS A 41 6.60 -9.55 20.55
N SER A 42 7.01 -9.63 19.27
CA SER A 42 6.34 -10.46 18.25
C SER A 42 7.23 -11.51 17.59
N GLY A 43 8.54 -11.46 17.79
CA GLY A 43 9.52 -12.25 17.07
C GLY A 43 9.86 -11.72 15.66
N SER A 44 9.23 -10.63 15.21
CA SER A 44 9.47 -9.99 13.91
C SER A 44 9.78 -8.51 14.09
N GLU A 45 10.65 -7.95 13.23
CA GLU A 45 10.91 -6.50 13.17
C GLU A 45 9.81 -5.76 12.38
N PHE A 46 8.88 -6.49 11.74
CA PHE A 46 7.80 -5.90 10.96
C PHE A 46 6.81 -5.15 11.85
N LEU A 47 6.69 -3.83 11.63
CA LEU A 47 5.86 -2.96 12.43
C LEU A 47 4.36 -3.17 12.12
N PRO A 48 3.45 -2.93 13.08
CA PRO A 48 2.03 -2.82 12.81
C PRO A 48 1.72 -1.80 11.71
N LEU A 49 0.78 -2.12 10.81
CA LEU A 49 0.49 -1.32 9.61
C LEU A 49 0.31 0.19 9.88
N TYR A 50 -0.39 0.57 10.95
CA TYR A 50 -0.63 1.99 11.25
C TYR A 50 0.65 2.77 11.59
N LEU A 51 1.75 2.09 11.94
CA LEU A 51 3.06 2.71 12.19
C LEU A 51 3.87 2.95 10.92
N HIS A 52 3.43 2.48 9.75
CA HIS A 52 4.07 2.77 8.48
C HIS A 52 3.59 4.10 7.92
N GLU A 53 4.46 4.82 7.22
CA GLU A 53 4.17 6.01 6.42
C GLU A 53 4.54 5.74 4.98
N ILE A 54 3.59 5.91 4.06
CA ILE A 54 3.79 5.71 2.63
C ILE A 54 4.55 6.90 2.06
N ILE A 55 5.70 6.62 1.46
CA ILE A 55 6.57 7.60 0.82
C ILE A 55 6.61 7.47 -0.70
N SER A 56 6.10 6.35 -1.24
CA SER A 56 6.01 6.15 -2.67
C SER A 56 4.87 5.20 -3.02
N ILE A 57 4.22 5.47 -4.15
CA ILE A 57 3.32 4.55 -4.83
C ILE A 57 3.77 4.55 -6.30
N ALA A 58 4.44 3.47 -6.71
CA ALA A 58 4.92 3.30 -8.07
C ALA A 58 3.95 2.41 -8.86
N ALA A 59 3.83 2.67 -10.16
CA ALA A 59 3.02 1.82 -11.03
C ALA A 59 3.53 1.73 -12.47
N VAL A 60 3.34 0.53 -13.04
CA VAL A 60 3.37 0.27 -14.48
C VAL A 60 1.93 0.06 -14.95
N ILE A 61 1.52 0.88 -15.91
CA ILE A 61 0.20 0.81 -16.53
C ILE A 61 0.34 0.07 -17.86
N GLY A 62 -0.56 -0.89 -18.08
CA GLY A 62 -0.67 -1.65 -19.32
C GLY A 62 -2.10 -1.76 -19.81
N ASP A 63 -2.28 -2.16 -21.07
CA ASP A 63 -3.60 -2.53 -21.58
C ASP A 63 -4.04 -3.91 -21.07
N ASP A 64 -5.24 -4.36 -21.43
CA ASP A 64 -5.79 -5.65 -20.99
C ASP A 64 -5.02 -6.89 -21.51
N TYR A 65 -4.14 -6.71 -22.48
CA TYR A 65 -3.30 -7.76 -23.07
C TYR A 65 -1.86 -7.73 -22.54
N GLY A 66 -1.56 -6.84 -21.59
CA GLY A 66 -0.23 -6.71 -20.99
C GLY A 66 0.72 -5.83 -21.80
N GLN A 67 0.25 -5.11 -22.82
CA GLN A 67 1.09 -4.15 -23.53
C GLN A 67 1.36 -2.94 -22.63
N PHE A 68 2.64 -2.60 -22.48
CA PHE A 68 3.08 -1.43 -21.73
C PHE A 68 2.50 -0.13 -22.29
N ILE A 69 1.99 0.72 -21.39
CA ILE A 69 1.51 2.08 -21.71
C ILE A 69 2.44 3.13 -21.09
N LYS A 70 2.68 3.03 -19.77
CA LYS A 70 3.57 3.97 -19.06
C LYS A 70 4.04 3.40 -17.72
N VAL A 71 5.12 3.98 -17.19
CA VAL A 71 5.57 3.79 -15.81
C VAL A 71 5.68 5.16 -15.13
N GLY A 72 5.43 5.21 -13.83
CA GLY A 72 5.68 6.41 -13.03
C GLY A 72 5.24 6.24 -11.59
N ASN A 73 5.34 7.31 -10.82
CA ASN A 73 4.87 7.36 -9.45
C ASN A 73 3.68 8.33 -9.34
N PHE A 74 2.76 8.04 -8.43
CA PHE A 74 1.68 8.95 -8.10
C PHE A 74 2.22 10.16 -7.31
N GLY A 75 1.52 11.29 -7.38
CA GLY A 75 1.86 12.51 -6.65
C GLY A 75 3.01 13.34 -7.25
N GLN A 76 3.41 13.08 -8.50
CA GLN A 76 4.44 13.86 -9.22
C GLN A 76 3.92 15.15 -9.88
N LYS A 77 2.64 15.51 -9.71
CA LYS A 77 1.98 16.58 -10.50
C LYS A 77 2.43 18.02 -10.19
N HIS A 78 3.40 18.20 -9.31
CA HIS A 78 3.91 19.52 -8.93
C HIS A 78 5.37 19.66 -9.37
N GLU A 79 5.59 19.93 -10.66
CA GLU A 79 6.91 20.16 -11.26
C GLU A 79 7.69 21.35 -10.66
N ASN A 80 7.16 22.04 -9.65
CA ASN A 80 7.77 23.23 -9.02
C ASN A 80 7.67 23.24 -7.48
N LYS A 81 7.58 22.08 -6.82
CA LYS A 81 7.71 22.02 -5.35
C LYS A 81 9.16 21.70 -4.96
N GLU A 82 9.75 22.56 -4.13
CA GLU A 82 11.01 22.26 -3.43
C GLU A 82 10.80 21.19 -2.35
N ASP A 83 9.56 21.05 -1.86
CA ASP A 83 9.18 20.12 -0.82
C ASP A 83 8.79 18.74 -1.38
N PHE A 84 9.10 17.69 -0.62
CA PHE A 84 8.65 16.33 -0.89
C PHE A 84 7.11 16.24 -0.90
N THR A 85 6.56 15.43 -1.81
CA THR A 85 5.13 15.10 -1.85
C THR A 85 4.72 14.42 -0.55
N SER A 86 3.66 14.91 0.10
CA SER A 86 3.15 14.34 1.35
C SER A 86 2.44 12.99 1.14
N GLU A 87 2.38 12.14 2.19
CA GLU A 87 1.63 10.87 2.18
C GLU A 87 0.18 11.07 1.66
N LYS A 88 -0.48 12.17 2.07
CA LYS A 88 -1.84 12.49 1.66
C LYS A 88 -1.94 12.78 0.16
N GLU A 89 -1.01 13.56 -0.40
CA GLU A 89 -1.00 13.90 -1.83
C GLU A 89 -0.72 12.67 -2.71
N LEU A 90 0.16 11.76 -2.27
CA LEU A 90 0.39 10.47 -2.94
C LEU A 90 -0.91 9.66 -3.02
N LEU A 91 -1.60 9.54 -1.88
CA LEU A 91 -2.84 8.78 -1.76
C LEU A 91 -3.99 9.41 -2.54
N GLU A 92 -4.13 10.74 -2.51
CA GLU A 92 -5.14 11.47 -3.28
C GLU A 92 -4.99 11.24 -4.77
N ASP A 93 -3.76 11.30 -5.29
CA ASP A 93 -3.50 11.07 -6.71
C ASP A 93 -3.77 9.61 -7.12
N PHE A 94 -3.33 8.66 -6.30
CA PHE A 94 -3.57 7.23 -6.53
C PHE A 94 -5.06 6.89 -6.49
N PHE A 95 -5.78 7.31 -5.44
CA PHE A 95 -7.20 6.99 -5.29
C PHE A 95 -8.09 7.69 -6.31
N LYS A 96 -7.72 8.90 -6.74
CA LYS A 96 -8.38 9.54 -7.88
C LYS A 96 -8.26 8.68 -9.13
N TYR A 97 -7.05 8.26 -9.49
CA TYR A 97 -6.83 7.38 -10.63
C TYR A 97 -7.60 6.06 -10.48
N PHE A 98 -7.51 5.41 -9.31
CA PHE A 98 -8.15 4.14 -9.04
C PHE A 98 -9.68 4.20 -9.16
N ASN A 99 -10.33 5.19 -8.55
CA ASN A 99 -11.79 5.36 -8.62
C ASN A 99 -12.26 5.69 -10.04
N GLU A 100 -11.52 6.53 -10.77
CA GLU A 100 -11.87 6.93 -12.14
C GLU A 100 -11.68 5.80 -13.16
N LYS A 101 -10.63 5.00 -12.98
CA LYS A 101 -10.19 4.05 -14.01
C LYS A 101 -10.54 2.60 -13.71
N GLN A 102 -10.75 2.26 -12.45
CA GLN A 102 -11.03 0.91 -11.98
C GLN A 102 -10.17 -0.16 -12.69
N PRO A 103 -8.83 -0.01 -12.68
CA PRO A 103 -7.95 -0.95 -13.36
C PRO A 103 -7.98 -2.31 -12.65
N ARG A 104 -7.58 -3.38 -13.34
CA ARG A 104 -7.15 -4.60 -12.64
C ARG A 104 -5.85 -4.28 -11.92
N LEU A 105 -5.86 -4.42 -10.60
CA LEU A 105 -4.67 -4.30 -9.76
C LEU A 105 -3.82 -5.55 -9.89
N ILE A 106 -2.50 -5.38 -10.02
CA ILE A 106 -1.52 -6.46 -9.97
C ILE A 106 -0.46 -6.06 -8.94
N SER A 107 -0.17 -6.94 -8.00
CA SER A 107 0.82 -6.70 -6.95
C SER A 107 1.49 -8.01 -6.52
N PHE A 108 2.51 -7.96 -5.67
CA PHE A 108 3.09 -9.14 -5.04
C PHE A 108 2.90 -9.05 -3.52
N ASN A 109 2.07 -9.91 -2.93
CA ASN A 109 1.66 -9.81 -1.53
C ASN A 109 0.94 -8.49 -1.16
N GLY A 110 0.37 -7.80 -2.15
CA GLY A 110 -0.36 -6.56 -1.91
C GLY A 110 -1.66 -6.74 -1.13
N ARG A 111 -2.22 -7.96 -1.06
CA ARG A 111 -3.33 -8.27 -0.14
C ARG A 111 -2.85 -8.41 1.30
N GLY A 112 -1.58 -8.75 1.51
CA GLY A 112 -0.97 -8.89 2.84
C GLY A 112 -0.45 -7.59 3.43
N PHE A 113 -0.10 -6.60 2.59
CA PHE A 113 0.49 -5.34 3.05
C PHE A 113 -0.13 -4.11 2.39
N ASP A 114 0.02 -3.96 1.09
CA ASP A 114 -0.26 -2.71 0.38
C ASP A 114 -1.71 -2.26 0.51
N MET A 115 -2.67 -3.12 0.15
CA MET A 115 -4.10 -2.79 0.19
C MET A 115 -4.61 -2.58 1.62
N PRO A 116 -4.27 -3.44 2.61
CA PRO A 116 -4.55 -3.15 4.01
C PRO A 116 -4.01 -1.80 4.48
N LEU A 117 -2.77 -1.43 4.11
CA LEU A 117 -2.20 -0.16 4.50
C LEU A 117 -2.88 1.02 3.78
N LEU A 118 -3.06 0.94 2.46
CA LEU A 118 -3.74 1.95 1.65
C LEU A 118 -5.15 2.24 2.18
N THR A 119 -5.93 1.20 2.49
CA THR A 119 -7.29 1.36 3.01
C THR A 119 -7.31 1.99 4.41
N LEU A 120 -6.36 1.63 5.28
CA LEU A 120 -6.20 2.26 6.58
C LEU A 120 -5.80 3.74 6.46
N LYS A 121 -4.92 4.07 5.52
CA LYS A 121 -4.50 5.44 5.25
C LYS A 121 -5.60 6.28 4.61
N ALA A 122 -6.45 5.68 3.77
CA ALA A 122 -7.65 6.32 3.26
C ALA A 122 -8.55 6.77 4.43
N LEU A 123 -8.74 5.92 5.45
CA LEU A 123 -9.49 6.28 6.65
C LEU A 123 -8.81 7.42 7.43
N LYS A 124 -7.49 7.34 7.67
CA LYS A 124 -6.71 8.38 8.38
C LYS A 124 -6.89 9.77 7.73
N TYR A 125 -6.85 9.84 6.41
CA TYR A 125 -6.91 11.09 5.66
C TYR A 125 -8.31 11.46 5.15
N ASN A 126 -9.34 10.70 5.52
CA ASN A 126 -10.72 10.87 5.05
C ASN A 126 -10.82 10.92 3.51
N LEU A 127 -10.19 9.95 2.84
CA LEU A 127 -10.17 9.83 1.38
C LEU A 127 -11.17 8.77 0.91
N THR A 128 -11.79 9.04 -0.24
CA THR A 128 -12.77 8.15 -0.85
C THR A 128 -12.09 7.01 -1.59
N LEU A 129 -12.46 5.77 -1.27
CA LEU A 129 -12.03 4.55 -1.98
C LEU A 129 -13.25 3.74 -2.45
N ASP A 130 -14.17 4.43 -3.11
CA ASP A 130 -15.50 3.93 -3.50
C ASP A 130 -15.40 2.67 -4.37
N ALA A 131 -14.55 2.69 -5.40
CA ALA A 131 -14.39 1.56 -6.31
C ALA A 131 -13.89 0.29 -5.60
N PHE A 132 -13.23 0.39 -4.43
CA PHE A 132 -12.78 -0.79 -3.69
C PHE A 132 -13.90 -1.40 -2.84
N TYR A 133 -14.74 -0.56 -2.23
CA TYR A 133 -15.74 -0.99 -1.26
C TYR A 133 -17.14 -1.20 -1.84
N ASN A 134 -17.58 -0.31 -2.73
CA ASN A 134 -18.94 -0.27 -3.29
C ASN A 134 -19.02 -1.09 -4.57
N GLN A 135 -18.88 -2.41 -4.41
CA GLN A 135 -18.92 -3.40 -5.48
C GLN A 135 -20.16 -4.28 -5.31
N GLU A 136 -20.97 -4.42 -6.37
CA GLU A 136 -22.23 -5.17 -6.32
C GLU A 136 -22.00 -6.69 -6.21
N ASN A 137 -21.03 -7.21 -6.96
CA ASN A 137 -20.74 -8.64 -6.97
C ASN A 137 -19.84 -9.01 -5.79
N LYS A 138 -20.34 -9.84 -4.87
CA LYS A 138 -19.60 -10.34 -3.70
C LYS A 138 -18.37 -11.18 -4.06
N TRP A 139 -18.41 -11.92 -5.17
CA TRP A 139 -17.42 -12.94 -5.53
C TRP A 139 -16.37 -12.43 -6.54
N GLU A 140 -16.70 -11.38 -7.29
CA GLU A 140 -15.80 -10.75 -8.27
C GLU A 140 -15.71 -9.25 -7.99
N ASN A 141 -14.71 -8.88 -7.20
CA ASN A 141 -14.39 -7.51 -6.82
C ASN A 141 -12.95 -7.43 -6.30
N TYR A 142 -12.43 -6.24 -6.01
CA TYR A 142 -11.07 -6.05 -5.49
C TYR A 142 -10.76 -6.79 -4.17
N ARG A 143 -11.78 -7.03 -3.33
CA ARG A 143 -11.64 -7.70 -2.02
C ARG A 143 -11.74 -9.22 -2.13
N ALA A 144 -12.22 -9.76 -3.24
CA ALA A 144 -12.37 -11.20 -3.43
C ALA A 144 -11.00 -11.85 -3.65
N ARG A 145 -10.50 -12.60 -2.66
CA ARG A 145 -9.16 -13.19 -2.67
C ARG A 145 -8.90 -14.14 -3.85
N TYR A 146 -9.87 -14.99 -4.17
CA TYR A 146 -9.73 -16.03 -5.20
C TYR A 146 -10.20 -15.57 -6.59
N SER A 147 -10.54 -14.28 -6.74
CA SER A 147 -10.85 -13.68 -8.05
C SER A 147 -9.69 -12.80 -8.49
N GLU A 148 -9.06 -13.17 -9.59
CA GLU A 148 -7.93 -12.45 -10.19
C GLU A 148 -8.38 -11.34 -11.16
N GLN A 149 -9.68 -11.21 -11.39
CA GLN A 149 -10.21 -10.29 -12.39
C GLN A 149 -10.03 -8.81 -12.02
N PHE A 150 -10.15 -8.48 -10.74
CA PHE A 150 -10.03 -7.12 -10.21
C PHE A 150 -8.71 -6.90 -9.48
N HIS A 151 -8.23 -7.89 -8.72
CA HIS A 151 -6.92 -7.84 -8.07
C HIS A 151 -6.23 -9.19 -8.16
N LEU A 152 -5.23 -9.27 -9.03
CA LEU A 152 -4.30 -10.39 -9.13
C LEU A 152 -3.11 -10.15 -8.19
N ASP A 153 -3.13 -10.81 -7.03
CA ASP A 153 -1.96 -10.86 -6.16
C ASP A 153 -1.08 -12.05 -6.59
N LEU A 154 0.11 -11.74 -7.08
CA LEU A 154 1.04 -12.73 -7.63
C LEU A 154 1.53 -13.72 -6.57
N MET A 155 1.66 -13.31 -5.31
CA MET A 155 2.07 -14.24 -4.25
C MET A 155 0.97 -15.28 -4.01
N ASP A 156 -0.28 -14.84 -3.93
CA ASP A 156 -1.43 -15.75 -3.82
C ASP A 156 -1.54 -16.65 -5.05
N SER A 157 -1.52 -16.10 -6.26
CA SER A 157 -1.69 -16.87 -7.49
C SER A 157 -0.56 -17.91 -7.70
N LEU A 158 0.71 -17.48 -7.61
CA LEU A 158 1.86 -18.33 -7.86
C LEU A 158 2.10 -19.38 -6.76
N SER A 159 1.69 -19.10 -5.52
CA SER A 159 1.74 -20.08 -4.42
C SER A 159 0.53 -21.03 -4.41
N HIS A 160 -0.37 -20.91 -5.39
CA HIS A 160 -1.68 -21.57 -5.39
C HIS A 160 -2.43 -21.35 -4.07
N TYR A 161 -2.47 -20.11 -3.61
CA TYR A 161 -3.10 -19.68 -2.36
C TYR A 161 -2.57 -20.41 -1.12
N GLY A 162 -1.28 -20.75 -1.13
CA GLY A 162 -0.62 -21.52 -0.08
C GLY A 162 -1.09 -22.98 -0.01
N SER A 163 -1.49 -23.57 -1.14
CA SER A 163 -1.90 -24.99 -1.21
C SER A 163 -0.77 -25.96 -0.86
N VAL A 164 0.48 -25.56 -1.14
CA VAL A 164 1.66 -26.31 -0.71
C VAL A 164 2.27 -25.58 0.49
N ARG A 165 2.21 -26.21 1.67
CA ARG A 165 2.93 -25.78 2.87
C ARG A 165 4.02 -26.81 3.15
N GLY A 166 5.26 -26.44 2.85
CA GLY A 166 6.46 -27.22 3.18
C GLY A 166 6.89 -27.03 4.62
#